data_AF-A0A964ZM44-F1
#
_entry.id   AF-A0A964ZM44-F1
#
_cell.length_a   1.000
_cell.length_b   1.000
_cell.length_c   1.000
_cell.angle_alpha   90.00
_cell.angle_beta   90.00
_cell.angle_gamma   90.00
#
_symmetry.space_group_name_H-M   'P 1'
#
loop_
_entity.id
_entity.type
_entity.pdbx_description
1 polymer ?
#
loop_
_entity_poly.entity_id
_entity_poly.type
_entity_poly.pdbx_seq_one_letter_code
_entity_poly.pdbx_strand_id
1 'polypeptide(L)'
;MLHLRGAIQHYAWGDRYALPELLEVTADGRPWAEIWFGTHPRGQAHVDDSLHHPAPTYLVDEVGELPFIVKLLAAAQPLSLQTHPSTPQAAAGFAREERAGVPLDAASRIYPDER
;
A
#
# COMPACT_ATOMS: atom_id res chain seq x y z
N MET A 1 0.61 -23.46 2.26
CA MET A 1 1.22 -22.19 1.79
C MET A 1 0.10 -21.39 1.16
N LEU A 2 -0.11 -20.15 1.57
CA LEU A 2 -1.16 -19.29 1.01
C LEU A 2 -0.63 -18.60 -0.25
N HIS A 3 -1.42 -18.58 -1.33
CA HIS A 3 -1.15 -17.75 -2.49
C HIS A 3 -1.81 -16.39 -2.29
N LEU A 4 -1.08 -15.31 -2.57
CA LEU A 4 -1.53 -13.96 -2.34
C LEU A 4 -1.68 -13.19 -3.65
N ARG A 5 -2.78 -12.47 -3.76
CA ARG A 5 -2.97 -11.43 -4.77
C ARG A 5 -2.83 -10.07 -4.11
N GLY A 6 -1.82 -9.31 -4.50
CA GLY A 6 -1.57 -7.97 -3.97
C GLY A 6 -2.56 -6.92 -4.48
N ALA A 7 -2.76 -5.86 -3.70
CA ALA A 7 -3.57 -4.71 -4.11
C ALA A 7 -2.78 -3.80 -5.04
N ILE A 8 -3.32 -3.50 -6.22
CA ILE A 8 -2.66 -2.68 -7.24
C ILE A 8 -3.01 -1.20 -7.03
N GLN A 9 -1.99 -0.34 -6.98
CA GLN A 9 -2.15 1.11 -6.91
C GLN A 9 -1.83 1.75 -8.26
N HIS A 10 -2.81 2.46 -8.82
CA HIS A 10 -2.73 3.06 -10.16
C HIS A 10 -2.31 4.54 -10.13
N TYR A 11 -1.26 4.88 -9.37
CA TYR A 11 -0.77 6.26 -9.31
C TYR A 11 -0.16 6.71 -10.64
N ALA A 12 -0.36 7.99 -10.99
CA ALA A 12 -0.01 8.53 -12.31
C ALA A 12 1.47 8.40 -12.70
N TRP A 13 2.38 8.27 -11.72
CA TRP A 13 3.81 8.11 -11.92
C TRP A 13 4.24 6.66 -12.28
N GLY A 14 3.31 5.70 -12.21
CA GLY A 14 3.59 4.28 -12.43
C GLY A 14 3.87 3.92 -13.88
N ASP A 15 4.68 2.88 -14.08
CA ASP A 15 4.87 2.27 -15.38
C ASP A 15 3.64 1.44 -15.79
N ARG A 16 3.31 1.41 -17.09
CA ARG A 16 2.09 0.74 -17.58
C ARG A 16 2.30 -0.75 -17.88
N TYR A 17 3.54 -1.22 -17.95
CA TYR A 17 3.90 -2.53 -18.49
C TYR A 17 4.76 -3.36 -17.55
N ALA A 18 5.67 -2.74 -16.78
CA ALA A 18 6.66 -3.48 -15.98
C ALA A 18 6.05 -4.46 -14.98
N LEU A 19 5.02 -4.06 -14.23
CA LEU A 19 4.35 -4.95 -13.26
C LEU A 19 3.39 -5.95 -13.93
N PRO A 20 2.57 -5.56 -14.94
CA PRO A 20 1.83 -6.53 -15.73
C PRO A 20 2.70 -7.62 -16.37
N GLU A 21 3.84 -7.24 -16.95
CA GLU A 21 4.81 -8.17 -17.55
C GLU A 21 5.41 -9.11 -16.51
N LEU A 22 5.84 -8.58 -15.36
CA LEU A 22 6.35 -9.38 -14.24
C LEU A 22 5.33 -10.41 -13.74
N LEU A 23 4.04 -10.07 -13.77
CA LEU A 23 2.95 -10.95 -13.35
C LEU A 23 2.39 -11.82 -14.50
N GLU A 24 2.95 -11.69 -15.71
CA GLU A 24 2.47 -12.39 -16.90
C GLU A 24 0.98 -12.13 -17.20
N VAL A 25 0.49 -10.91 -16.93
CA VAL A 25 -0.88 -10.47 -17.23
C VAL A 25 -0.91 -9.42 -18.33
N THR A 26 -2.05 -9.33 -19.03
CA THR A 26 -2.25 -8.29 -20.05
C THR A 26 -2.37 -6.92 -19.38
N ALA A 27 -1.53 -5.96 -19.80
CA ALA A 27 -1.63 -4.59 -19.35
C ALA A 27 -2.99 -3.99 -19.70
N ASP A 28 -3.65 -3.37 -18.72
CA ASP A 28 -4.99 -2.78 -18.85
C ASP A 28 -4.96 -1.32 -19.33
N GLY A 29 -3.78 -0.82 -19.71
CA GLY A 29 -3.55 0.55 -20.19
C GLY A 29 -3.43 1.61 -19.09
N ARG A 30 -3.71 1.27 -17.83
CA ARG A 30 -3.54 2.16 -16.68
C ARG A 30 -2.07 2.13 -16.19
N PRO A 31 -1.58 3.17 -15.51
CA PRO A 31 -0.33 3.10 -14.75
C PRO A 31 -0.43 2.03 -13.65
N TRP A 32 0.59 1.21 -13.47
CA TRP A 32 0.74 0.30 -12.33
C TRP A 32 1.94 0.80 -11.52
N ALA A 33 1.66 1.53 -10.45
CA ALA A 33 2.69 2.20 -9.67
C ALA A 33 3.24 1.27 -8.58
N GLU A 34 2.35 0.64 -7.82
CA GLU A 34 2.70 -0.24 -6.72
C GLU A 34 1.81 -1.50 -6.70
N ILE A 35 2.36 -2.63 -6.25
CA ILE A 35 1.58 -3.80 -5.79
C ILE A 35 1.85 -4.01 -4.32
N TRP A 36 0.80 -4.03 -3.51
CA TRP A 36 0.86 -4.12 -2.06
C TRP A 36 0.53 -5.53 -1.57
N PHE A 37 1.43 -6.10 -0.78
CA PHE A 37 1.22 -7.34 -0.04
C PHE A 37 1.27 -7.06 1.46
N GLY A 38 0.20 -7.41 2.16
CA GLY A 38 0.04 -7.18 3.59
C GLY A 38 -1.40 -6.90 3.95
N THR A 39 -1.62 -6.36 5.14
CA THR A 39 -2.95 -6.16 5.73
C THR A 39 -3.27 -4.69 5.98
N HIS A 40 -2.59 -3.77 5.28
CA HIS A 40 -2.85 -2.35 5.41
C HIS A 40 -4.28 -2.02 4.93
N PRO A 41 -5.10 -1.30 5.73
CA PRO A 41 -6.49 -0.97 5.40
C PRO A 41 -6.76 -0.33 4.03
N ARG A 42 -5.79 0.39 3.45
CA ARG A 42 -5.91 1.10 2.17
C ARG A 42 -5.49 0.29 0.94
N GLY A 43 -5.00 -0.93 1.16
CA GLY A 43 -4.51 -1.80 0.09
C GLY A 43 -4.22 -3.18 0.65
N GLN A 44 -5.29 -3.89 1.00
CA GLN A 44 -5.22 -5.22 1.58
C GLN A 44 -4.96 -6.27 0.50
N ALA A 45 -4.04 -7.20 0.77
CA ALA A 45 -3.86 -8.36 -0.09
C ALA A 45 -5.03 -9.34 0.08
N HIS A 46 -5.36 -10.04 -0.99
CA HIS A 46 -6.32 -11.14 -0.98
C HIS A 46 -5.59 -12.48 -0.95
N VAL A 47 -6.19 -13.46 -0.31
CA VAL A 47 -5.77 -14.85 -0.43
C VAL A 47 -6.45 -15.45 -1.66
N ASP A 48 -5.64 -15.86 -2.63
CA ASP A 48 -6.11 -16.48 -3.87
C ASP A 48 -6.22 -17.99 -3.63
N ASP A 49 -7.27 -18.40 -2.93
CA ASP A 49 -7.53 -19.81 -2.67
C ASP A 49 -8.61 -20.33 -3.63
N SER A 50 -8.19 -20.65 -4.86
CA SER A 50 -9.04 -21.43 -5.77
C SER A 50 -9.26 -22.89 -5.30
N LEU A 51 -8.67 -23.31 -4.17
CA LEU A 51 -8.76 -24.65 -3.60
C LEU A 51 -9.62 -24.73 -2.33
N HIS A 52 -10.04 -23.62 -1.72
CA HIS A 52 -11.00 -23.57 -0.62
C HIS A 52 -12.14 -22.61 -0.91
N HIS A 53 -13.37 -23.12 -0.81
CA HIS A 53 -14.57 -22.30 -0.75
C HIS A 53 -14.84 -21.88 0.70
N PRO A 54 -15.30 -20.63 0.95
CA PRO A 54 -15.77 -19.65 -0.02
C PRO A 54 -14.69 -18.65 -0.51
N ALA A 55 -15.08 -17.87 -1.53
CA ALA A 55 -14.42 -16.75 -2.24
C ALA A 55 -13.30 -15.99 -1.49
N PRO A 56 -12.35 -15.35 -2.21
CA PRO A 56 -11.10 -14.85 -1.63
C PRO A 56 -11.33 -13.94 -0.42
N THR A 57 -10.82 -14.40 0.71
CA THR A 57 -10.77 -13.67 1.97
C THR A 57 -9.61 -12.65 1.94
N TYR A 58 -9.72 -11.55 2.70
CA TYR A 58 -8.58 -10.66 2.89
C TYR A 58 -7.52 -11.34 3.75
N LEU A 59 -6.25 -11.08 3.47
CA LEU A 59 -5.17 -11.65 4.27
C LEU A 59 -5.31 -11.32 5.78
N VAL A 60 -5.92 -10.17 6.12
CA VAL A 60 -6.13 -9.76 7.51
C VAL A 60 -7.04 -10.71 8.28
N ASP A 61 -8.02 -11.35 7.63
CA ASP A 61 -8.91 -12.27 8.31
C ASP A 61 -8.21 -13.61 8.62
N GLU A 62 -7.18 -13.96 7.84
CA GLU A 62 -6.40 -15.19 8.01
C GLU A 62 -5.25 -15.05 9.01
N VAL A 63 -4.58 -13.88 9.04
CA VAL A 63 -3.35 -13.69 9.85
C VAL A 63 -3.38 -12.50 10.80
N GLY A 64 -4.45 -11.71 10.80
CA GLY A 64 -4.54 -10.46 11.55
C GLY A 64 -3.71 -9.33 10.95
N GLU A 65 -3.58 -8.22 11.70
CA GLU A 65 -2.77 -7.08 11.28
C GLU A 65 -1.28 -7.41 11.30
N LEU A 66 -0.59 -7.07 10.21
CA LEU A 66 0.84 -7.25 10.06
C LEU A 66 1.54 -5.92 10.33
N PRO A 67 2.69 -5.93 11.02
CA PRO A 67 3.44 -4.71 11.32
C PRO A 67 4.25 -4.19 10.14
N PHE A 68 4.05 -4.75 8.93
CA PHE A 68 4.78 -4.39 7.73
C PHE A 68 3.89 -4.52 6.49
N ILE A 69 4.33 -3.88 5.41
CA ILE A 69 3.79 -4.03 4.07
C ILE A 69 4.96 -4.29 3.11
N VAL A 70 4.79 -5.23 2.20
CA VAL A 70 5.73 -5.46 1.10
C VAL A 70 5.16 -4.81 -0.15
N LYS A 71 6.01 -4.07 -0.87
CA LYS A 71 5.63 -3.37 -2.09
C LYS A 71 6.57 -3.73 -3.24
N LEU A 72 5.98 -4.03 -4.39
CA LEU A 72 6.69 -3.96 -5.67
C LEU A 72 6.39 -2.60 -6.28
N LEU A 73 7.43 -1.88 -6.71
CA LEU A 73 7.31 -0.54 -7.27
C LEU A 73 7.78 -0.53 -8.73
N ALA A 74 7.01 0.09 -9.62
CA ALA A 74 7.44 0.38 -10.99
C ALA A 74 7.32 1.88 -11.28
N ALA A 75 8.38 2.62 -10.99
CA ALA A 75 8.42 4.05 -11.21
C ALA A 75 8.80 4.37 -12.67
N ALA A 76 7.87 4.95 -13.42
CA ALA A 76 8.13 5.49 -14.77
C ALA A 76 8.55 6.97 -14.74
N GLN A 77 8.44 7.62 -13.58
CA GLN A 77 8.81 9.02 -13.37
C GLN A 77 9.64 9.14 -12.08
N PRO A 78 10.57 10.12 -12.00
CA PRO A 78 11.25 10.44 -10.76
C PRO A 78 10.24 10.78 -9.65
N LEU A 79 10.43 10.19 -8.48
CA LEU A 79 9.62 10.47 -7.30
C LEU A 79 10.28 11.54 -6.42
N SER A 80 9.47 12.19 -5.58
CA SER A 80 9.96 13.18 -4.62
C SER A 80 11.01 12.58 -3.68
N LEU A 81 11.99 13.40 -3.30
CA LEU A 81 12.88 13.06 -2.19
C LEU A 81 12.09 13.05 -0.89
N GLN A 82 12.33 12.02 -0.07
CA GLN A 82 11.62 11.80 1.19
C GLN A 82 12.62 11.63 2.33
N THR A 83 12.21 12.02 3.52
CA THR A 83 12.90 11.76 4.78
C THR A 83 11.91 11.16 5.75
N HIS A 84 12.35 10.17 6.53
CA HIS A 84 11.51 9.61 7.59
C HIS A 84 11.86 10.25 8.94
N PRO A 85 10.86 10.72 9.70
CA PRO A 85 11.09 11.22 11.04
C PRO A 85 11.62 10.09 11.94
N SER A 86 12.37 10.47 12.98
CA SER A 86 12.57 9.57 14.11
C SER A 86 11.26 9.39 14.89
N THR A 87 11.15 8.32 15.67
CA THR A 87 9.93 8.05 16.47
C THR A 87 9.50 9.23 17.35
N PRO A 88 10.39 9.93 18.09
CA PRO A 88 9.99 11.13 18.84
C PRO A 88 9.44 12.27 17.97
N GLN A 89 9.98 12.43 16.75
CA GLN A 89 9.50 13.43 15.80
C GLN A 89 8.15 13.05 15.21
N ALA A 90 7.91 11.76 14.93
CA ALA A 90 6.63 11.26 14.44
C ALA A 90 5.51 11.53 15.46
N ALA A 91 5.70 11.09 16.71
CA ALA A 91 4.74 11.31 17.79
C ALA A 91 4.45 12.81 18.03
N ALA A 92 5.49 13.65 18.08
CA ALA A 92 5.31 15.10 18.24
C ALA A 92 4.61 15.76 17.04
N GLY A 93 4.87 15.27 15.83
CA GLY A 93 4.24 15.71 14.60
C GLY A 93 2.76 15.35 14.53
N PHE A 94 2.43 14.09 14.81
CA PHE A 94 1.07 13.58 14.86
C PHE A 94 0.21 14.38 15.85
N ALA A 95 0.67 14.53 17.10
CA ALA A 95 -0.06 15.29 18.13
C ALA A 95 -0.23 16.78 17.79
N ARG A 96 0.67 17.37 16.99
CA ARG A 96 0.50 18.75 16.49
C ARG A 96 -0.62 18.83 15.44
N GLU A 97 -0.66 17.91 14.49
CA GLU A 97 -1.68 17.88 13.44
C GLU A 97 -3.07 17.52 13.98
N GLU A 98 -3.16 16.61 14.95
CA GLU A 98 -4.40 16.30 15.68
C GLU A 98 -4.97 17.54 16.39
N ARG A 99 -4.14 18.28 17.14
CA ARG A 99 -4.57 19.52 17.82
C ARG A 99 -5.00 20.62 16.85
N ALA A 100 -4.45 20.63 15.64
CA ALA A 100 -4.84 21.54 14.59
C ALA A 100 -6.10 21.07 13.82
N GLY A 101 -6.61 19.88 14.12
CA GLY A 101 -7.80 19.31 13.48
C GLY A 101 -7.59 18.95 12.01
N VAL A 102 -6.35 18.64 11.60
CA VAL A 102 -6.04 18.24 10.22
C VAL A 102 -6.56 16.82 9.97
N PRO A 103 -7.50 16.58 9.04
CA PRO A 103 -7.98 15.23 8.76
C PRO A 103 -6.85 14.27 8.32
N LEU A 104 -6.96 12.98 8.65
CA LEU A 104 -5.95 11.96 8.29
C LEU A 104 -5.79 11.77 6.78
N ASP A 105 -6.84 12.05 6.00
CA ASP A 105 -6.86 11.98 4.54
C ASP A 105 -6.57 13.33 3.86
N ALA A 106 -6.30 14.38 4.62
CA ALA A 106 -5.97 15.68 4.06
C ALA A 106 -4.63 15.63 3.31
N ALA A 107 -4.58 16.24 2.13
CA ALA A 107 -3.37 16.31 1.31
C ALA A 107 -2.18 17.01 2.02
N SER A 108 -2.47 17.83 3.04
CA SER A 108 -1.47 18.52 3.87
C SER A 108 -1.06 17.75 5.12
N ARG A 109 -1.63 16.57 5.40
CA ARG A 109 -1.26 15.73 6.55
C ARG A 109 0.12 15.13 6.30
N ILE A 110 1.10 15.44 7.15
CA ILE A 110 2.47 14.93 7.02
C ILE A 110 2.73 13.78 7.99
N TYR A 111 2.07 13.78 9.15
CA TYR A 111 2.22 12.77 10.20
C TYR A 111 0.93 11.96 10.32
N PRO A 112 0.77 10.88 9.53
CA PRO A 112 -0.45 10.08 9.52
C PRO A 112 -0.56 9.16 10.75
N ASP A 113 0.53 8.92 11.46
CA ASP A 113 0.60 8.11 12.68
C ASP A 113 1.78 8.56 13.57
N GLU A 114 1.92 7.92 14.74
CA GLU A 114 2.93 8.26 15.75
C GLU A 114 4.29 7.57 15.55
N ARG A 115 4.48 6.79 14.47
CA ARG A 115 5.65 5.91 14.27
C ARG A 115 6.45 6.20 13.00
#